data_AF-U2J9W5-F1
#
_entry.id   AF-U2J9W5-F1
#
_cell.length_a   1.000
_cell.length_b   1.000
_cell.length_c   1.000
_cell.angle_alpha   90.00
_cell.angle_beta   90.00
_cell.angle_gamma   90.00
#
_symmetry.space_group_name_H-M   'P 1'
#
loop_
_entity.id
_entity.type
_entity.pdbx_description
1 polymer ?
#
loop_
_entity_poly.entity_id
_entity_poly.type
_entity_poly.pdbx_seq_one_letter_code
_entity_poly.pdbx_strand_id
1 'polypeptide(L)'
;MEGLGEVPLPLPLAQKPQRDNIIRQLTKLGNTVYECADVEIVDGADKYFIPSSILADLRRIVIENLDKQVMHMQRMTIHRKSKEKQSDPKLNFSMVNPAQYQQLPYLYNISNDAARKFYEQQGLTKVDSAFELQYPAGVPNGSKPTDKSFSIQGDKEAVSNLLMQCRHCIRYSLGYCVKWGGQKPTWREPLFLELPDKRRFRLEFDCKNCQMNVCNVT
;
A
#
# COMPACT_ATOMS: atom_id res chain seq x y z
N MET A 1 -14.86 7.44 -24.79
CA MET A 1 -14.79 6.08 -24.20
C MET A 1 -16.21 5.57 -24.13
N GLU A 2 -16.73 5.04 -25.24
CA GLU A 2 -18.06 4.44 -25.27
C GLU A 2 -17.90 2.92 -25.41
N GLY A 3 -18.70 2.16 -24.67
CA GLY A 3 -18.78 0.70 -24.82
C GLY A 3 -17.64 -0.11 -24.19
N LEU A 4 -17.31 0.10 -22.91
CA LEU A 4 -16.29 -0.70 -22.20
C LEU A 4 -16.78 -2.08 -21.71
N GLY A 5 -18.07 -2.38 -21.90
CA GLY A 5 -18.64 -3.67 -21.56
C GLY A 5 -20.09 -3.77 -22.01
N GLU A 6 -20.46 -4.93 -22.52
CA GLU A 6 -21.82 -5.25 -22.92
C GLU A 6 -22.17 -6.66 -22.44
N VAL A 7 -23.44 -6.85 -22.05
CA VAL A 7 -23.98 -8.17 -21.70
C VAL A 7 -25.36 -8.28 -22.31
N PRO A 8 -25.61 -9.27 -23.19
CA PRO A 8 -26.95 -9.48 -23.72
C PRO A 8 -27.84 -10.07 -22.62
N LEU A 9 -28.99 -9.43 -22.37
CA LEU A 9 -30.03 -10.02 -21.53
C LEU A 9 -31.45 -9.72 -22.02
N PRO A 10 -32.42 -10.61 -21.78
CA PRO A 10 -33.82 -10.27 -21.89
C PRO A 10 -34.18 -9.21 -20.84
N LEU A 11 -34.93 -8.18 -21.24
CA LEU A 11 -35.32 -7.04 -20.40
C LEU A 11 -36.80 -7.14 -19.96
N PRO A 12 -37.15 -7.99 -18.98
CA PRO A 12 -38.49 -7.97 -18.41
C PRO A 12 -38.68 -6.72 -17.54
N LEU A 13 -39.91 -6.24 -17.44
CA LEU A 13 -40.23 -5.11 -16.56
C LEU A 13 -39.96 -5.46 -15.09
N ALA A 14 -39.38 -4.51 -14.36
CA ALA A 14 -39.13 -4.68 -12.94
C ALA A 14 -40.42 -4.58 -12.13
N GLN A 15 -40.60 -5.51 -11.19
CA GLN A 15 -41.73 -5.48 -10.25
C GLN A 15 -41.50 -4.50 -9.07
N LYS A 16 -40.25 -4.09 -8.84
CA LYS A 16 -39.83 -3.19 -7.76
C LYS A 16 -38.83 -2.17 -8.31
N PRO A 17 -38.73 -0.96 -7.74
CA PRO A 17 -37.72 0.01 -8.11
C PRO A 17 -36.31 -0.60 -8.07
N GLN A 18 -35.57 -0.55 -9.19
CA GLN A 18 -34.24 -1.18 -9.30
C GLN A 18 -33.07 -0.19 -9.18
N ARG A 19 -33.33 1.11 -9.31
CA ARG A 19 -32.30 2.16 -9.41
C ARG A 19 -31.22 2.05 -8.33
N ASP A 20 -31.61 2.03 -7.06
CA ASP A 20 -30.66 1.97 -5.95
C ASP A 20 -29.88 0.64 -5.91
N ASN A 21 -30.52 -0.47 -6.32
CA ASN A 21 -29.85 -1.76 -6.40
C ASN A 21 -28.78 -1.76 -7.49
N ILE A 22 -29.11 -1.24 -8.67
CA ILE A 22 -28.19 -1.12 -9.80
C ILE A 22 -26.96 -0.30 -9.38
N ILE A 23 -27.19 0.91 -8.83
CA ILE A 23 -26.11 1.79 -8.36
C ILE A 23 -25.27 1.08 -7.30
N ARG A 24 -25.89 0.47 -6.28
CA ARG A 24 -25.18 -0.25 -5.22
C ARG A 24 -24.35 -1.43 -5.74
N GLN A 25 -24.80 -2.13 -6.79
CA GLN A 25 -24.03 -3.25 -7.33
C GLN A 25 -22.87 -2.79 -8.20
N LEU A 26 -23.08 -1.78 -9.05
CA LEU A 26 -22.03 -1.28 -9.96
C LEU A 26 -20.90 -0.55 -9.22
N THR A 27 -21.21 0.12 -8.10
CA THR A 27 -20.23 0.88 -7.28
C THR A 27 -19.35 0.00 -6.37
N LYS A 28 -19.60 -1.30 -6.25
CA LYS A 28 -18.79 -2.22 -5.41
C LYS A 28 -17.44 -2.56 -6.06
N LEU A 29 -16.50 -1.63 -5.99
CA LEU A 29 -15.16 -1.73 -6.56
C LEU A 29 -14.04 -1.96 -5.51
N GLY A 30 -14.37 -2.23 -4.24
CA GLY A 30 -13.39 -2.27 -3.14
C GLY A 30 -12.22 -3.26 -3.25
N ASN A 31 -12.24 -4.17 -4.23
CA ASN A 31 -11.15 -5.11 -4.52
C ASN A 31 -10.34 -4.73 -5.77
N THR A 32 -10.53 -3.51 -6.31
CA THR A 32 -9.83 -3.01 -7.49
C THR A 32 -9.13 -1.69 -7.17
N VAL A 33 -8.31 -1.22 -8.11
CA VAL A 33 -7.62 0.08 -8.01
C VAL A 33 -8.49 1.26 -8.47
N TYR A 34 -9.78 1.03 -8.74
CA TYR A 34 -10.70 2.02 -9.31
C TYR A 34 -11.74 2.47 -8.28
N GLU A 35 -12.11 3.74 -8.36
CA GLU A 35 -13.24 4.33 -7.63
C GLU A 35 -14.32 4.76 -8.63
N CYS A 36 -15.59 4.53 -8.29
CA CYS A 36 -16.72 4.94 -9.11
C CYS A 36 -17.17 6.33 -8.69
N ALA A 37 -16.93 7.33 -9.54
CA ALA A 37 -17.29 8.72 -9.27
C ALA A 37 -18.80 8.98 -9.40
N ASP A 38 -19.43 8.42 -10.44
CA ASP A 38 -20.87 8.57 -10.68
C ASP A 38 -21.42 7.39 -11.50
N VAL A 39 -22.73 7.16 -11.39
CA VAL A 39 -23.48 6.16 -12.19
C VAL A 39 -24.72 6.82 -12.78
N GLU A 40 -24.65 7.12 -14.07
CA GLU A 40 -25.79 7.62 -14.84
C GLU A 40 -26.53 6.46 -15.52
N ILE A 41 -27.84 6.36 -15.26
CA ILE A 41 -28.71 5.37 -15.91
C ILE A 41 -29.53 6.08 -16.99
N VAL A 42 -29.26 5.74 -18.24
CA VAL A 42 -29.92 6.30 -19.42
C VAL A 42 -31.05 5.39 -19.93
N ASP A 43 -31.90 5.92 -20.81
CA ASP A 43 -32.99 5.21 -21.51
C ASP A 43 -33.99 4.47 -20.60
N GLY A 44 -34.05 4.86 -19.32
CA GLY A 44 -34.93 4.22 -18.34
C GLY A 44 -34.60 2.75 -18.09
N ALA A 45 -33.32 2.36 -18.17
CA ALA A 45 -32.90 0.98 -17.91
C ALA A 45 -33.28 0.49 -16.49
N ASP A 46 -33.46 1.40 -15.53
CA ASP A 46 -33.94 1.12 -14.17
C ASP A 46 -35.42 0.68 -14.09
N LYS A 47 -36.15 0.72 -15.20
CA LYS A 47 -37.50 0.14 -15.34
C LYS A 47 -37.49 -1.37 -15.57
N TYR A 48 -36.36 -1.93 -15.96
CA TYR A 48 -36.23 -3.36 -16.26
C TYR A 48 -35.57 -4.11 -15.12
N PHE A 49 -35.91 -5.40 -14.98
CA PHE A 49 -35.29 -6.27 -14.01
C PHE A 49 -33.96 -6.79 -14.55
N ILE A 50 -32.88 -6.43 -13.87
CA ILE A 50 -31.52 -6.87 -14.18
C ILE A 50 -31.02 -7.69 -12.98
N PRO A 51 -30.70 -8.99 -13.16
CA PRO A 51 -30.16 -9.81 -12.07
C PRO A 51 -28.85 -9.23 -11.53
N SER A 52 -28.65 -9.32 -10.21
CA SER A 52 -27.41 -8.84 -9.59
C SER A 52 -26.15 -9.56 -10.09
N SER A 53 -26.26 -10.80 -10.55
CA SER A 53 -25.16 -11.52 -11.21
C SER A 53 -24.73 -10.84 -12.50
N ILE A 54 -25.69 -10.44 -13.34
CA ILE A 54 -25.43 -9.74 -14.60
C ILE A 54 -24.77 -8.37 -14.34
N LEU A 55 -25.23 -7.62 -13.33
CA LEU A 55 -24.59 -6.37 -12.91
C LEU A 55 -23.14 -6.59 -12.42
N ALA A 56 -22.90 -7.69 -11.69
CA ALA A 56 -21.56 -8.03 -11.24
C ALA A 56 -20.65 -8.42 -12.40
N ASP A 57 -21.17 -9.13 -13.40
CA ASP A 57 -20.42 -9.53 -14.59
C ASP A 57 -20.11 -8.33 -15.48
N LEU A 58 -21.08 -7.44 -15.72
CA LEU A 58 -20.86 -6.17 -16.42
C LEU A 58 -19.77 -5.34 -15.73
N ARG A 59 -19.83 -5.23 -14.39
CA ARG A 59 -18.79 -4.54 -13.61
C ARG A 59 -17.41 -5.18 -13.82
N ARG A 60 -17.30 -6.51 -13.78
CA ARG A 60 -16.04 -7.24 -14.01
C ARG A 60 -15.49 -6.98 -15.41
N ILE A 61 -16.33 -7.06 -16.44
CA ILE A 61 -15.95 -6.80 -17.84
C ILE A 61 -15.37 -5.39 -17.99
N VAL A 62 -16.04 -4.39 -17.40
CA VAL A 62 -15.57 -2.99 -17.44
C VAL A 62 -14.20 -2.85 -16.76
N ILE A 63 -14.02 -3.46 -15.58
CA ILE A 63 -12.73 -3.45 -14.86
C ILE A 63 -11.63 -4.09 -15.71
N GLU A 64 -11.87 -5.26 -16.27
CA GLU A 64 -10.87 -5.98 -17.09
C GLU A 64 -10.47 -5.17 -18.34
N ASN A 65 -11.44 -4.50 -18.97
CA ASN A 65 -11.16 -3.65 -20.13
C ASN A 65 -10.45 -2.35 -19.73
N LEU A 66 -10.77 -1.76 -18.57
CA LEU A 66 -9.99 -0.66 -18.00
C LEU A 66 -8.56 -1.09 -17.71
N ASP A 67 -8.34 -2.28 -17.14
CA ASP A 67 -7.00 -2.80 -16.87
C ASP A 67 -6.19 -2.96 -18.16
N LYS A 68 -6.79 -3.51 -19.23
CA LYS A 68 -6.14 -3.58 -20.55
C LYS A 68 -5.78 -2.20 -21.06
N GLN A 69 -6.68 -1.23 -20.96
CA GLN A 69 -6.41 0.14 -21.40
C GLN A 69 -5.31 0.80 -20.58
N VAL A 70 -5.33 0.67 -19.25
CA VAL A 70 -4.29 1.20 -18.35
C VAL A 70 -2.94 0.54 -18.61
N MET A 71 -2.91 -0.76 -18.95
CA MET A 71 -1.68 -1.45 -19.35
C MET A 71 -1.13 -0.95 -20.69
N HIS A 72 -2.00 -0.63 -21.65
CA HIS A 72 -1.62 -0.11 -22.97
C HIS A 72 -1.36 1.39 -23.01
N MET A 73 -1.91 2.14 -22.05
CA MET A 73 -1.47 3.50 -21.79
C MET A 73 0.01 3.45 -21.47
N GLN A 74 0.82 4.08 -22.32
CA GLN A 74 2.19 4.40 -21.93
C GLN A 74 2.06 5.08 -20.58
N ARG A 75 2.50 4.40 -19.51
CA ARG A 75 2.65 5.03 -18.20
C ARG A 75 3.36 6.33 -18.55
N MET A 76 2.73 7.47 -18.25
CA MET A 76 3.47 8.70 -18.08
C MET A 76 4.44 8.37 -16.96
N THR A 77 5.58 7.79 -17.34
CA THR A 77 6.70 7.59 -16.48
C THR A 77 6.87 8.98 -15.91
N ILE A 78 6.64 9.15 -14.61
CA ILE A 78 7.12 10.33 -13.92
C ILE A 78 8.61 10.29 -14.22
N HIS A 79 9.01 10.99 -15.27
CA HIS A 79 10.37 11.10 -15.74
C HIS A 79 11.06 11.93 -14.67
N ARG A 80 11.41 11.27 -13.56
CA ARG A 80 12.63 11.60 -12.87
C ARG A 80 13.68 11.44 -13.96
N LYS A 81 14.12 12.55 -14.56
CA LYS A 81 15.17 12.59 -15.58
C LYS A 81 16.47 12.05 -14.98
N SER A 82 16.56 10.76 -14.72
CA SER A 82 17.83 10.06 -14.66
C SER A 82 18.14 9.68 -16.10
N LYS A 83 19.02 10.46 -16.73
CA LYS A 83 19.72 10.00 -17.94
C LYS A 83 20.37 8.66 -17.59
N GLU A 84 19.77 7.55 -18.01
CA GLU A 84 20.45 6.26 -18.03
C GLU A 84 21.54 6.37 -19.10
N LYS A 85 22.75 6.71 -18.65
CA LYS A 85 23.94 6.34 -19.40
C LYS A 85 24.02 4.82 -19.32
N GLN A 86 23.93 4.16 -20.48
CA GLN A 86 24.42 2.81 -20.65
C GLN A 86 25.93 2.83 -20.35
N SER A 87 26.28 2.69 -19.08
CA SER A 87 27.61 2.30 -18.63
C SER A 87 27.49 0.86 -18.15
N ASP A 88 28.49 0.05 -18.49
CA ASP A 88 28.72 -1.36 -18.15
C ASP A 88 27.97 -1.91 -16.92
N PRO A 89 27.66 -3.23 -16.87
CA PRO A 89 26.99 -3.87 -15.75
C PRO A 89 27.92 -3.96 -14.53
N LYS A 90 28.31 -2.81 -13.98
CA LYS A 90 28.70 -2.72 -12.59
C LYS A 90 27.43 -2.97 -11.82
N LEU A 91 27.35 -4.15 -11.20
CA LEU A 91 26.42 -4.46 -10.13
C LEU A 91 26.49 -3.32 -9.13
N ASN A 92 25.64 -2.31 -9.31
CA ASN A 92 25.57 -1.13 -8.45
C ASN A 92 24.82 -1.57 -7.19
N PHE A 93 25.49 -2.41 -6.40
CA PHE A 93 25.04 -2.94 -5.12
C PHE A 93 24.38 -1.83 -4.28
N SER A 94 24.99 -0.65 -4.24
CA SER A 94 24.52 0.50 -3.48
C SER A 94 23.17 1.08 -3.93
N MET A 95 22.72 0.86 -5.17
CA MET A 95 21.47 1.44 -5.68
C MET A 95 20.26 0.53 -5.44
N VAL A 96 20.47 -0.78 -5.45
CA VAL A 96 19.43 -1.80 -5.29
C VAL A 96 19.29 -2.25 -3.84
N ASN A 97 20.38 -2.16 -3.08
CA ASN A 97 20.47 -2.63 -1.71
C ASN A 97 20.79 -1.44 -0.77
N PRO A 98 19.80 -0.92 -0.03
CA PRO A 98 20.04 0.08 1.00
C PRO A 98 20.95 -0.51 2.07
N ALA A 99 22.21 -0.07 2.15
CA ALA A 99 23.19 -0.58 3.11
C ALA A 99 22.70 -0.51 4.58
N GLN A 100 21.74 0.37 4.87
CA GLN A 100 21.04 0.49 6.15
C GLN A 100 20.36 -0.82 6.58
N TYR A 101 19.91 -1.64 5.63
CA TYR A 101 19.24 -2.91 5.89
C TYR A 101 20.21 -4.04 6.22
N GLN A 102 21.53 -3.86 6.06
CA GLN A 102 22.50 -4.89 6.47
C GLN A 102 22.44 -5.20 7.97
N GLN A 103 22.03 -4.22 8.78
CA GLN A 103 21.83 -4.38 10.22
C GLN A 103 20.51 -5.09 10.55
N LEU A 104 19.54 -5.06 9.64
CA LEU A 104 18.20 -5.63 9.77
C LEU A 104 17.85 -6.39 8.47
N PRO A 105 18.49 -7.54 8.18
CA PRO A 105 18.44 -8.13 6.84
C PRO A 105 17.04 -8.59 6.41
N TYR A 106 16.14 -8.87 7.36
CA TYR A 106 14.74 -9.16 7.05
C TYR A 106 14.01 -8.00 6.34
N LEU A 107 14.50 -6.75 6.42
CA LEU A 107 13.95 -5.59 5.72
C LEU A 107 14.18 -5.61 4.20
N TYR A 108 15.00 -6.53 3.68
CA TYR A 108 15.05 -6.79 2.23
C TYR A 108 13.77 -7.46 1.71
N ASN A 109 12.87 -7.87 2.60
CA ASN A 109 11.57 -8.47 2.29
C ASN A 109 11.68 -9.69 1.37
N ILE A 110 12.62 -10.58 1.68
CA ILE A 110 12.91 -11.78 0.90
C ILE A 110 11.89 -12.86 1.26
N SER A 111 10.75 -12.83 0.57
CA SER A 111 9.58 -13.68 0.87
C SER A 111 9.47 -14.93 0.00
N ASN A 112 10.36 -15.12 -0.97
CA ASN A 112 10.34 -16.28 -1.86
C ASN A 112 11.71 -16.54 -2.51
N ASP A 113 11.84 -17.70 -3.17
CA ASP A 113 13.09 -18.14 -3.81
C ASP A 113 13.54 -17.25 -4.97
N ALA A 114 12.61 -16.63 -5.70
CA ALA A 114 12.96 -15.72 -6.78
C ALA A 114 13.64 -14.44 -6.24
N ALA A 115 13.09 -13.87 -5.16
CA ALA A 115 13.69 -12.75 -4.44
C ALA A 115 15.05 -13.13 -3.85
N ARG A 116 15.17 -14.33 -3.25
CA ARG A 116 16.43 -14.84 -2.71
C ARG A 116 17.53 -14.89 -3.78
N LYS A 117 17.26 -15.57 -4.90
CA LYS A 117 18.20 -15.65 -6.03
C LYS A 117 18.56 -14.27 -6.57
N PHE A 118 17.60 -13.36 -6.67
CA PHE A 118 17.84 -11.99 -7.10
C PHE A 118 18.85 -11.29 -6.17
N TYR A 119 18.62 -11.27 -4.86
CA TYR A 119 19.52 -10.61 -3.92
C TYR A 119 20.89 -11.28 -3.81
N GLU A 120 20.96 -12.62 -3.90
CA GLU A 120 22.21 -13.37 -3.97
C GLU A 120 23.03 -13.00 -5.23
N GLN A 121 22.39 -12.93 -6.39
CA GLN A 121 23.03 -12.48 -7.64
C GLN A 121 23.48 -11.02 -7.56
N GLN A 122 22.78 -10.18 -6.80
CA GLN A 122 23.22 -8.83 -6.51
C GLN A 122 24.38 -8.80 -5.50
N GLY A 123 24.76 -9.91 -4.86
CA GLY A 123 25.89 -10.00 -3.94
C GLY A 123 25.52 -9.86 -2.45
N LEU A 124 24.24 -10.00 -2.09
CA LEU A 124 23.84 -10.03 -0.68
C LEU A 124 24.34 -11.33 -0.04
N THR A 125 25.26 -11.22 0.92
CA THR A 125 25.90 -12.37 1.58
C THR A 125 25.09 -12.92 2.76
N LYS A 126 24.35 -12.04 3.45
CA LYS A 126 23.48 -12.41 4.57
C LYS A 126 22.02 -12.28 4.14
N VAL A 127 21.42 -13.41 3.82
CA VAL A 127 20.04 -13.49 3.35
C VAL A 127 19.14 -13.99 4.49
N ASP A 128 18.45 -13.07 5.15
CA ASP A 128 17.39 -13.46 6.10
C ASP A 128 16.03 -13.43 5.39
N SER A 129 15.13 -14.31 5.82
CA SER A 129 13.75 -14.34 5.32
C SER A 129 13.00 -13.07 5.73
N ALA A 130 11.99 -12.72 4.93
CA ALA A 130 11.07 -11.64 5.29
C ALA A 130 10.41 -11.88 6.66
N PHE A 131 10.05 -10.79 7.33
CA PHE A 131 9.56 -10.80 8.72
C PHE A 131 8.34 -11.73 8.92
N GLU A 132 7.43 -11.77 7.94
CA GLU A 132 6.23 -12.59 7.96
C GLU A 132 6.49 -14.10 7.88
N LEU A 133 7.66 -14.50 7.37
CA LEU A 133 8.07 -15.90 7.31
C LEU A 133 8.81 -16.32 8.57
N GLN A 134 9.63 -15.43 9.11
CA GLN A 134 10.47 -15.72 10.27
C GLN A 134 10.69 -14.46 11.10
N TYR A 135 10.26 -14.52 12.36
CA TYR A 135 10.54 -13.44 13.31
C TYR A 135 12.05 -13.39 13.62
N PRO A 136 12.67 -12.20 13.54
CA PRO A 136 14.09 -12.04 13.82
C PRO A 136 14.36 -12.25 15.32
N ALA A 137 15.19 -13.24 15.65
CA ALA A 137 15.60 -13.48 17.03
C ALA A 137 16.65 -12.44 17.46
N GLY A 138 16.32 -11.64 18.48
CA GLY A 138 17.31 -10.84 19.23
C GLY A 138 17.93 -9.65 18.50
N VAL A 139 17.26 -9.05 17.51
CA VAL A 139 17.82 -7.89 16.79
C VAL A 139 17.48 -6.58 17.52
N PRO A 140 18.47 -5.81 17.99
CA PRO A 140 18.23 -4.56 18.69
C PRO A 140 17.68 -3.50 17.74
N ASN A 141 16.69 -2.74 18.25
CA ASN A 141 15.95 -1.69 17.55
C ASN A 141 16.84 -0.80 16.66
N GLY A 142 16.44 -0.61 15.41
CA GLY A 142 17.09 0.30 14.44
C GLY A 142 16.96 1.80 14.75
N SER A 143 16.52 2.15 15.96
CA SER A 143 16.59 3.50 16.52
C SER A 143 17.63 3.49 17.64
N LYS A 144 18.64 4.36 17.54
CA LYS A 144 19.68 4.50 18.57
C LYS A 144 19.01 4.56 19.96
N PRO A 145 19.51 3.83 20.97
CA PRO A 145 19.00 3.91 22.32
C PRO A 145 19.40 5.28 22.91
N THR A 146 18.62 6.31 22.63
CA THR A 146 18.70 7.57 23.37
C THR A 146 17.84 7.39 24.61
N ASP A 147 18.44 6.91 25.71
CA ASP A 147 18.11 7.00 27.16
C ASP A 147 16.68 7.32 27.66
N LYS A 148 15.66 7.07 26.84
CA LYS A 148 14.24 7.20 27.15
C LYS A 148 13.50 6.14 26.35
N SER A 149 13.75 4.88 26.69
CA SER A 149 12.69 3.89 26.56
C SER A 149 11.52 4.44 27.36
N PHE A 150 10.54 5.00 26.67
CA PHE A 150 9.32 5.49 27.29
C PHE A 150 8.51 4.26 27.68
N SER A 151 8.85 3.69 28.84
CA SER A 151 8.06 2.68 29.52
C SER A 151 6.76 3.36 29.92
N ILE A 152 5.68 3.09 29.20
CA ILE A 152 4.35 3.34 29.76
C ILE A 152 4.25 2.38 30.95
N GLN A 153 4.03 2.92 32.15
CA GLN A 153 3.69 2.15 33.34
C GLN A 153 2.53 1.22 32.99
N GLY A 154 2.82 -0.05 32.75
CA GLY A 154 1.85 -1.06 32.31
C GLY A 154 2.46 -2.14 31.42
N ASP A 155 3.35 -1.77 30.50
CA ASP A 155 3.86 -2.70 29.49
C ASP A 155 5.34 -3.02 29.76
N LYS A 156 5.57 -4.00 30.64
CA LYS A 156 6.87 -4.66 30.75
C LYS A 156 6.99 -5.61 29.55
N GLU A 157 7.99 -5.40 28.69
CA GLU A 157 8.40 -6.28 27.56
C GLU A 157 7.84 -6.01 26.14
N ALA A 158 7.50 -4.77 25.76
CA ALA A 158 7.18 -4.50 24.35
C ALA A 158 8.45 -4.42 23.47
N VAL A 159 8.85 -5.53 22.86
CA VAL A 159 9.86 -5.59 21.79
C VAL A 159 9.26 -5.05 20.49
N SER A 160 9.54 -3.79 20.14
CA SER A 160 9.07 -3.19 18.88
C SER A 160 10.05 -3.40 17.73
N ASN A 161 9.88 -4.47 16.96
CA ASN A 161 10.61 -4.69 15.71
C ASN A 161 10.18 -3.70 14.63
N LEU A 162 11.15 -3.16 13.90
CA LEU A 162 10.92 -2.30 12.74
C LEU A 162 10.34 -3.14 11.60
N LEU A 163 9.19 -2.76 11.06
CA LEU A 163 8.55 -3.46 9.93
C LEU A 163 8.77 -2.72 8.61
N MET A 164 8.71 -1.39 8.64
CA MET A 164 8.75 -0.58 7.42
C MET A 164 9.42 0.76 7.66
N GLN A 165 10.25 1.19 6.70
CA GLN A 165 10.80 2.54 6.64
C GLN A 165 10.22 3.30 5.45
N CYS A 166 9.60 4.44 5.73
CA CYS A 166 8.90 5.26 4.75
C CYS A 166 9.51 6.65 4.68
N ARG A 167 9.73 7.15 3.46
CA ARG A 167 9.94 8.60 3.24
C ARG A 167 8.64 9.39 3.35
N HIS A 168 7.51 8.73 3.11
CA HIS A 168 6.20 9.30 3.40
C HIS A 168 6.05 9.44 4.92
N CYS A 169 5.72 10.65 5.39
CA CYS A 169 5.58 10.95 6.81
C CYS A 169 4.16 11.46 7.08
N ILE A 170 3.38 10.72 7.88
CA ILE A 170 1.99 11.08 8.15
C ILE A 170 1.85 12.44 8.84
N ARG A 171 2.83 12.84 9.66
CA ARG A 171 2.87 14.19 10.24
C ARG A 171 2.94 15.26 9.16
N TYR A 172 3.71 15.03 8.10
CA TYR A 172 3.77 15.96 6.98
C TYR A 172 2.43 16.02 6.24
N SER A 173 1.86 14.85 5.92
CA SER A 173 0.58 14.75 5.21
C SER A 173 -0.58 15.39 5.98
N LEU A 174 -0.55 15.34 7.31
CA LEU A 174 -1.56 15.98 8.17
C LEU A 174 -1.29 17.45 8.46
N GLY A 175 -0.17 18.02 8.00
CA GLY A 175 0.18 19.43 8.22
C GLY A 175 0.86 19.73 9.57
N TYR A 176 1.45 18.73 10.22
CA TYR A 176 2.13 18.81 11.53
C TYR A 176 3.63 18.45 11.46
N CYS A 177 4.27 18.76 10.33
CA CYS A 177 5.71 18.54 10.15
C CYS A 177 6.51 19.53 11.02
N VAL A 178 7.50 19.02 11.76
CA VAL A 178 8.42 19.90 12.52
C VAL A 178 9.58 20.44 11.70
N LYS A 179 9.88 19.85 10.54
CA LYS A 179 11.00 20.27 9.69
C LYS A 179 10.60 21.27 8.61
N TRP A 180 9.49 21.00 7.93
CA TRP A 180 9.03 21.78 6.78
C TRP A 180 7.93 22.81 7.13
N GLY A 181 7.64 22.98 8.41
CA GLY A 181 6.56 23.83 8.89
C GLY A 181 5.21 23.10 8.97
N GLY A 182 4.26 23.74 9.65
CA GLY A 182 2.95 23.18 9.94
C GLY A 182 2.42 23.63 11.30
N GLN A 183 1.28 23.06 11.69
CA GLN A 183 0.71 23.26 13.01
C GLN A 183 1.50 22.45 14.07
N LYS A 184 1.52 22.96 15.31
CA LYS A 184 2.04 22.17 16.42
C LYS A 184 1.10 21.00 16.70
N PRO A 185 1.61 19.76 16.83
CA PRO A 185 0.79 18.61 17.20
C PRO A 185 0.00 18.88 18.48
N THR A 186 -1.30 18.60 18.46
CA THR A 186 -2.17 18.69 19.66
C THR A 186 -2.27 17.34 20.39
N TRP A 187 -1.86 16.26 19.74
CA TRP A 187 -1.87 14.90 20.29
C TRP A 187 -0.63 14.60 21.13
N ARG A 188 -0.74 13.55 21.93
CA ARG A 188 0.40 12.97 22.67
C ARG A 188 0.99 11.81 21.87
N GLU A 189 2.31 11.78 21.79
CA GLU A 189 3.05 10.63 21.27
C GLU A 189 3.22 9.56 22.37
N PRO A 190 3.44 8.27 22.02
CA PRO A 190 3.62 7.72 20.67
C PRO A 190 2.33 7.63 19.83
N LEU A 191 2.48 7.75 18.51
CA LEU A 191 1.40 7.54 17.55
C LEU A 191 1.35 6.08 17.09
N PHE A 192 0.17 5.62 16.67
CA PHE A 192 -0.04 4.27 16.18
C PHE A 192 -0.94 4.26 14.94
N LEU A 193 -0.66 3.37 14.01
CA LEU A 193 -1.63 2.94 13.00
C LEU A 193 -2.47 1.81 13.59
N GLU A 194 -3.79 1.87 13.44
CA GLU A 194 -4.72 0.84 13.89
C GLU A 194 -5.44 0.24 12.68
N LEU A 195 -5.44 -1.09 12.58
CA LEU A 195 -6.22 -1.83 11.59
C LEU A 195 -7.66 -2.05 12.10
N PRO A 196 -8.64 -2.36 11.21
CA PRO A 196 -10.02 -2.65 11.62
C PRO A 196 -10.15 -3.79 12.65
N ASP A 197 -9.21 -4.73 12.64
CA ASP A 197 -9.12 -5.85 13.58
C ASP A 197 -8.45 -5.48 14.93
N LYS A 198 -8.24 -4.19 15.18
CA LYS A 198 -7.62 -3.63 16.40
C LYS A 198 -6.14 -3.91 16.58
N ARG A 199 -5.46 -4.52 15.61
CA ARG A 199 -3.99 -4.57 15.64
C ARG A 199 -3.41 -3.18 15.48
N ARG A 200 -2.38 -2.89 16.27
CA ARG A 200 -1.72 -1.58 16.32
C ARG A 200 -0.25 -1.69 15.96
N PHE A 201 0.23 -0.67 15.26
CA PHE A 201 1.62 -0.52 14.87
C PHE A 201 2.13 0.82 15.35
N ARG A 202 3.22 0.83 16.11
CA ARG A 202 3.83 2.05 16.64
C ARG A 202 4.52 2.80 15.50
N LEU A 203 4.39 4.12 15.52
CA LEU A 203 5.10 5.02 14.62
C LEU A 203 6.28 5.67 15.33
N GLU A 204 7.42 5.71 14.66
CA GLU A 204 8.56 6.54 15.04
C GLU A 204 8.93 7.51 13.92
N PHE A 205 9.37 8.72 14.27
CA PHE A 205 9.66 9.78 13.31
C PHE A 205 11.11 10.25 13.44
N ASP A 206 11.94 9.88 12.47
CA ASP A 206 13.26 10.48 12.29
C ASP A 206 13.13 11.71 11.37
N CYS A 207 12.85 12.85 12.00
CA CYS A 207 12.69 14.12 11.29
C CYS A 207 14.00 14.60 10.64
N LYS A 208 15.17 14.18 11.14
CA LYS A 208 16.47 14.55 10.54
C LYS A 208 16.55 14.00 9.12
N ASN A 209 16.24 12.71 8.97
CA ASN A 209 16.30 11.99 7.71
C ASN A 209 14.98 12.00 6.90
N CYS A 210 13.95 12.71 7.37
CA CYS A 210 12.59 12.67 6.79
C CYS A 210 12.07 11.24 6.62
N GLN A 211 12.20 10.45 7.69
CA GLN A 211 11.85 9.04 7.71
C GLN A 211 10.81 8.77 8.80
N MET A 212 9.81 7.97 8.44
CA MET A 212 8.82 7.41 9.34
C MET A 212 9.02 5.91 9.40
N ASN A 213 9.13 5.37 10.61
CA ASN A 213 9.24 3.95 10.88
C ASN A 213 7.90 3.43 11.37
N VAL A 214 7.51 2.26 10.87
CA VAL A 214 6.37 1.48 11.39
C VAL A 214 6.94 0.28 12.11
N CYS A 215 6.63 0.14 13.39
CA CYS A 215 7.10 -0.95 14.25
C CYS A 215 5.92 -1.79 14.74
N ASN A 216 6.13 -3.08 14.97
CA ASN A 216 5.13 -3.88 15.66
C ASN A 216 5.03 -3.46 17.14
N VAL A 217 3.93 -3.87 17.76
CA VAL A 217 3.75 -3.84 19.21
C VAL A 217 3.56 -5.31 19.59
N THR A 218 4.55 -5.89 20.28
CA THR A 218 4.36 -7.19 20.97
C THR A 218 3.79 -6.94 22.35
#